data_AF-A0A1J5AE17-F1
#
_entry.id   AF-A0A1J5AE17-F1
#
_cell.length_a   1.000
_cell.length_b   1.000
_cell.length_c   1.000
_cell.angle_alpha   90.00
_cell.angle_beta   90.00
_cell.angle_gamma   90.00
#
_symmetry.space_group_name_H-M   'P 1'
#
loop_
_entity.id
_entity.type
_entity.pdbx_description
1 polymer ?
#
loop_
_entity_poly.entity_id
_entity_poly.type
_entity_poly.pdbx_seq_one_letter_code
_entity_poly.pdbx_strand_id
1 'polypeptide(L)'
;MLGDERASWRPARFGYELWGCEVGLRFPTVKLLDYRARWAELEASQNPFATVVMAHLKAQETQADSEARKAAKWQLLRRLYEQGYA
;
A
#
# COMPACT_ATOMS: atom_id res chain seq x y z
N MET A 1 -3.58 4.72 9.52
CA MET A 1 -3.86 4.84 8.08
C MET A 1 -3.67 3.47 7.43
N LEU A 2 -4.40 3.07 6.39
CA LEU A 2 -4.23 1.71 5.84
C LEU A 2 -2.85 1.46 5.17
N GLY A 3 -2.03 2.51 4.97
CA GLY A 3 -0.62 2.45 4.60
C GLY A 3 0.38 2.63 5.75
N ASP A 4 -0.06 2.53 7.02
CA ASP A 4 0.89 2.51 8.14
C ASP A 4 1.56 1.13 8.31
N GLU A 5 2.69 1.12 9.01
CA GLU A 5 3.51 -0.09 9.26
C GLU A 5 2.91 -1.03 10.32
N ARG A 6 1.80 -0.66 10.98
CA ARG A 6 1.18 -1.46 12.03
C ARG A 6 0.25 -2.50 11.40
N ALA A 7 0.72 -3.75 11.36
CA ALA A 7 0.00 -4.88 10.76
C ALA A 7 -1.37 -5.16 11.42
N SER A 8 -1.51 -4.87 12.72
CA SER A 8 -2.73 -5.10 13.50
C SER A 8 -3.78 -4.01 13.33
N TRP A 9 -3.42 -2.83 12.81
CA TRP A 9 -4.37 -1.75 12.60
C TRP A 9 -5.14 -1.93 11.29
N ARG A 10 -6.35 -2.50 11.40
CA ARG A 10 -7.29 -2.80 10.30
C ARG A 10 -8.72 -2.38 10.68
N PRO A 11 -9.02 -1.06 10.73
CA PRO A 11 -10.37 -0.61 11.02
C PRO A 11 -11.30 -1.11 9.90
N ALA A 12 -12.43 -1.72 10.26
CA ALA A 12 -13.47 -2.18 9.32
C ALA A 12 -14.85 -1.60 9.65
N ARG A 13 -14.90 -0.71 10.65
CA ARG A 13 -16.10 0.01 11.07
C ARG A 13 -15.74 1.41 11.53
N PHE A 14 -16.66 2.33 11.33
CA PHE A 14 -16.66 3.67 11.90
C PHE A 14 -18.06 3.97 12.42
N GLY A 15 -18.18 4.65 13.55
CA GLY A 15 -19.48 4.99 14.12
C GLY A 15 -19.37 5.72 15.45
N TYR A 16 -20.50 6.17 15.94
CA TYR A 16 -20.65 6.82 17.24
C TYR A 16 -21.97 6.43 17.87
N GLU A 17 -22.01 6.51 19.20
CA GLU A 17 -23.18 6.24 20.01
C GLU A 17 -23.51 7.46 20.86
N LEU A 18 -24.80 7.79 20.96
CA LEU A 18 -25.29 8.82 21.87
C LEU A 18 -26.64 8.38 22.46
N TRP A 19 -26.73 8.39 23.79
CA TRP A 19 -27.96 8.05 24.54
C TRP A 19 -28.60 6.71 24.10
N GLY A 20 -27.78 5.70 23.81
CA GLY A 20 -28.24 4.38 23.36
C GLY A 20 -28.68 4.32 21.89
N CYS A 21 -28.47 5.39 21.11
CA CYS A 21 -28.65 5.40 19.66
C CYS A 21 -27.29 5.29 18.96
N GLU A 22 -27.13 4.30 18.08
CA GLU A 22 -25.90 4.07 17.34
C GLU A 22 -26.06 4.40 15.85
N VAL A 23 -25.04 5.05 15.29
CA VAL A 23 -24.88 5.21 13.84
C VAL A 23 -23.50 4.72 13.44
N GLY A 24 -23.42 3.88 12.41
CA GLY A 24 -22.14 3.40 11.93
C GLY A 24 -22.15 2.86 10.51
N LEU A 25 -20.94 2.82 9.94
CA LEU A 25 -20.61 2.26 8.64
C LEU A 25 -19.66 1.08 8.83
N ARG A 26 -19.97 -0.05 8.21
CA ARG A 26 -19.03 -1.17 8.01
C ARG A 26 -18.49 -1.08 6.59
N PHE A 27 -17.18 -1.29 6.44
CA PHE A 27 -16.51 -1.19 5.15
C PHE A 27 -15.43 -2.28 5.01
N PRO A 28 -15.19 -2.77 3.78
CA PRO A 28 -14.09 -3.68 3.52
C PRO A 28 -12.76 -2.94 3.68
N THR A 29 -11.76 -3.65 4.19
CA THR A 29 -10.45 -3.07 4.48
C THR A 29 -9.35 -3.95 3.94
N VAL A 30 -8.42 -3.34 3.21
CA VAL A 30 -7.23 -3.99 2.66
C VAL A 30 -5.99 -3.26 3.19
N LYS A 31 -5.00 -4.01 3.68
CA LYS A 31 -3.72 -3.45 4.15
C LYS A 31 -2.69 -3.56 3.04
N LEU A 32 -1.99 -2.48 2.72
CA LEU A 32 -0.95 -2.51 1.67
C LEU A 32 0.20 -3.46 2.03
N LEU A 33 0.50 -3.62 3.32
CA LEU A 33 1.49 -4.57 3.83
C LEU A 33 1.21 -6.03 3.42
N ASP A 34 -0.05 -6.40 3.21
CA ASP A 34 -0.42 -7.77 2.81
C ASP A 34 0.17 -8.13 1.45
N TYR A 35 0.44 -7.12 0.60
CA TYR A 35 1.03 -7.33 -0.70
C TYR A 35 2.55 -7.56 -0.66
N ARG A 36 3.21 -7.41 0.49
CA ARG A 36 4.62 -7.79 0.62
C ARG A 36 4.84 -9.27 0.32
N ALA A 37 3.96 -10.14 0.82
CA ALA A 37 3.98 -11.57 0.52
C ALA A 37 3.51 -11.89 -0.91
N ARG A 38 2.82 -10.95 -1.57
CA ARG A 38 2.25 -11.08 -2.92
C ARG A 38 2.99 -10.21 -3.94
N TRP A 39 4.29 -10.00 -3.74
CA TRP A 39 5.10 -9.12 -4.59
C TRP A 39 5.03 -9.49 -6.08
N ALA A 40 5.12 -10.78 -6.39
CA ALA A 40 5.03 -11.28 -7.77
C ALA A 40 3.71 -10.92 -8.46
N GLU A 41 2.60 -10.82 -7.72
CA GLU A 41 1.32 -10.40 -8.27
C GLU A 41 1.30 -8.92 -8.61
N LEU A 42 1.95 -8.08 -7.78
CA LEU A 42 2.15 -6.66 -8.09
C LEU A 42 3.01 -6.51 -9.34
N GLU A 43 4.06 -7.31 -9.48
CA GLU A 43 4.96 -7.31 -10.65
C GLU A 43 4.27 -7.77 -11.94
N ALA A 44 3.34 -8.72 -11.87
CA ALA A 44 2.56 -9.16 -13.02
C ALA A 44 1.43 -8.18 -13.42
N SER A 45 1.02 -7.31 -12.50
CA SER A 45 -0.12 -6.42 -12.71
C SER A 45 0.19 -5.25 -13.64
N GLN A 46 -0.67 -5.09 -14.66
CA GLN A 46 -0.69 -3.92 -15.53
C GLN A 46 -1.41 -2.72 -14.91
N ASN A 47 -2.01 -2.87 -13.72
CA ASN A 47 -2.66 -1.75 -13.06
C ASN A 47 -1.59 -0.76 -12.55
N PRO A 48 -1.65 0.54 -12.89
CA PRO A 48 -0.65 1.52 -12.46
C PRO A 48 -0.57 1.66 -10.94
N PHE A 49 -1.67 1.37 -10.22
CA PHE A 49 -1.67 1.35 -8.76
C PHE A 49 -0.80 0.24 -8.18
N ALA A 50 -0.54 -0.85 -8.90
CA ALA A 50 0.40 -1.87 -8.45
C ALA A 50 1.80 -1.27 -8.24
N THR A 51 2.22 -0.40 -9.16
CA THR A 51 3.49 0.33 -9.05
C THR A 51 3.50 1.31 -7.88
N VAL A 52 2.37 1.95 -7.56
CA VAL A 52 2.22 2.80 -6.37
C VAL A 52 2.34 1.97 -5.08
N VAL A 53 1.71 0.79 -5.01
CA VAL A 53 1.81 -0.11 -3.85
C VAL A 53 3.24 -0.62 -3.68
N MET A 54 3.90 -1.02 -4.78
CA MET A 54 5.32 -1.42 -4.76
C MET A 54 6.22 -0.30 -4.26
N ALA A 55 6.01 0.93 -4.73
CA ALA A 55 6.75 2.11 -4.29
C ALA A 55 6.59 2.37 -2.79
N HIS A 56 5.36 2.26 -2.29
CA HIS A 56 5.06 2.42 -0.87
C HIS A 56 5.79 1.38 0.00
N LEU A 57 5.72 0.11 -0.40
CA LEU A 57 6.41 -0.98 0.32
C LEU A 57 7.94 -0.79 0.30
N LYS A 58 8.52 -0.44 -0.85
CA LYS A 58 9.96 -0.17 -0.97
C LYS A 58 10.40 1.05 -0.18
N ALA A 59 9.56 2.08 -0.06
CA ALA A 59 9.87 3.25 0.76
C ALA A 59 10.00 2.90 2.24
N GLN A 60 9.14 2.00 2.75
CA GLN A 60 9.22 1.45 4.11
C GLN A 60 10.47 0.57 4.29
N GLU A 61 10.76 -0.32 3.34
CA GLU A 61 11.94 -1.21 3.42
C GLU A 61 13.28 -0.45 3.40
N THR A 62 13.35 0.65 2.65
CA THR A 62 14.59 1.40 2.42
C THR A 62 14.68 2.68 3.26
N GLN A 63 13.99 2.73 4.40
CA GLN A 63 13.93 3.95 5.23
C GLN A 63 15.32 4.41 5.69
N ALA A 64 16.19 3.46 6.03
CA ALA A 64 17.53 3.71 6.54
C ALA A 64 18.66 3.49 5.50
N ASP A 65 18.31 3.20 4.24
CA ASP A 65 19.30 2.87 3.19
C ASP A 65 19.04 3.67 1.91
N SER A 66 19.86 4.70 1.69
CA SER A 66 19.75 5.59 0.54
C SER A 66 20.12 4.94 -0.78
N GLU A 67 21.06 3.99 -0.79
CA GLU A 67 21.48 3.29 -2.01
C GLU A 67 20.41 2.30 -2.45
N ALA A 68 19.89 1.51 -1.51
CA ALA A 68 18.75 0.63 -1.78
C ALA A 68 17.52 1.41 -2.23
N ARG A 69 17.27 2.60 -1.65
CA ARG A 69 16.18 3.49 -2.07
C ARG A 69 16.36 3.98 -3.51
N LYS A 70 17.58 4.37 -3.89
CA LYS A 70 17.90 4.81 -5.26
C LYS A 70 17.67 3.68 -6.26
N ALA A 71 18.16 2.48 -5.95
CA ALA A 71 17.95 1.30 -6.80
C ALA A 71 16.46 0.99 -6.98
N ALA A 72 15.67 1.01 -5.90
CA ALA A 72 14.23 0.78 -5.96
C ALA A 72 13.51 1.83 -6.82
N LYS A 73 13.87 3.12 -6.68
CA LYS A 73 13.32 4.19 -7.53
C LYS A 73 13.58 3.95 -9.01
N TRP A 74 14.80 3.54 -9.37
CA TRP A 74 15.14 3.25 -10.77
C TRP A 74 14.33 2.08 -11.33
N GLN A 75 14.18 1.00 -10.58
CA GLN A 75 13.36 -0.15 -10.99
C GLN A 75 11.90 0.23 -11.24
N LEU A 76 11.31 1.02 -10.32
CA LEU A 76 9.91 1.45 -10.43
C LEU A 76 9.70 2.44 -11.59
N LEU A 77 10.64 3.36 -11.82
CA LEU A 77 10.59 4.30 -12.94
C LEU A 77 10.68 3.56 -14.28
N ARG A 78 11.61 2.60 -14.40
CA ARG A 78 11.73 1.75 -15.59
C ARG A 78 10.42 1.00 -15.87
N ARG A 79 9.82 0.42 -14.83
CA ARG A 79 8.52 -0.26 -14.95
C ARG A 79 7.43 0.66 -15.47
N LEU A 80 7.30 1.88 -14.95
CA LEU A 80 6.31 2.85 -15.43
C LEU A 80 6.50 3.16 -16.92
N TYR A 81 7.76 3.30 -17.34
CA TYR A 81 8.10 3.53 -18.74
C TYR A 81 7.73 2.32 -19.62
N GLU A 82 8.08 1.10 -19.21
CA GLU A 82 7.74 -0.14 -19.91
C GLU A 82 6.22 -0.35 -20.03
N GLN A 83 5.44 0.17 -19.08
CA GLN A 83 3.98 0.12 -19.08
C GLN A 83 3.31 1.31 -19.79
N GLY A 84 4.07 2.26 -20.33
CA GLY A 84 3.53 3.42 -21.05
C GLY A 84 2.89 4.50 -20.17
N TYR A 85 3.30 4.59 -18.90
CA TYR A 85 2.79 5.58 -17.92
C TYR A 85 3.72 6.79 -17.71
N ALA A 86 4.67 7.03 -18.62
CA ALA A 86 5.69 8.08 -18.53
C ALA A 86 5.48 9.18 -19.57
#